data_AF-A0A1I6LLB9-F1
#
_entry.id   AF-A0A1I6LLB9-F1
#
_cell.length_a   1.000
_cell.length_b   1.000
_cell.length_c   1.000
_cell.angle_alpha   90.00
_cell.angle_beta   90.00
_cell.angle_gamma   90.00
#
_symmetry.space_group_name_H-M   'P 1'
#
loop_
_entity.id
_entity.type
_entity.pdbx_description
1 polymer ?
#
loop_
_entity_poly.entity_id
_entity_poly.type
_entity_poly.pdbx_seq_one_letter_code
_entity_poly.pdbx_strand_id
1 'polypeptide(L)'
;MKTFPLKTALTFTTAVGILAITHQIAHDKGLSPAIFAEAAHLNLIHHAAKPAPPPAIAAVKPHATGKKPDGTPCPTIPGAHTNPRPISPYFIDDCHTLDPFFAALHDLEQPAKPGAPEVVTVLHYGDSPTTADLITGDVRELLQTRFGDAGRGYLLAAKPWAWYGHRGVDLSDKGWTISTAVGKGKEDVYGLGGASFEGGPGASTHITITKADQSSVEIAYLAKPDGGTLSIQANDTALESVPTSADAKALSWHTVMLPPGTKTVDLKPTGGSVRLYGESFRTGQRGILYDSLGLNGASTSVLSNGFNNAAWAAALQHTQPKLVIINYGTNESGFGAYVDKQYEPTLLHAIQRIRAALPGVPILVMAPMDRGQRSGVDEIKTYDTIPRIIAIQRRIAAEQNCAFFDTFSAMGGDGTMSRWYTGHPRLVAGDLIHPTPQGAAIVANLFVKDLSLAYDRYLGHDAAVSVQVPTQPSTPPAPKPAPPTQAAPSKPSPPPLTVIPKPKPSAAGDPVPSTPAPTPPSPEPVPTTEPKPDPPNQS
;
A
#
# COMPACT_ATOMS: atom_id res chain seq x y z
N MET A 1 -31.43 2.27 31.15
CA MET A 1 -31.29 3.69 30.74
C MET A 1 -30.02 4.25 31.39
N LYS A 2 -29.31 5.16 30.71
CA LYS A 2 -28.03 5.79 31.12
C LYS A 2 -26.83 4.81 31.20
N THR A 3 -25.57 5.16 30.91
CA THR A 3 -24.96 6.11 29.93
C THR A 3 -23.47 5.78 29.85
N PHE A 4 -22.90 5.55 28.66
CA PHE A 4 -21.45 5.43 28.41
C PHE A 4 -21.08 6.29 27.16
N PRO A 5 -19.81 6.69 26.92
CA PRO A 5 -19.50 8.13 26.93
C PRO A 5 -19.03 8.72 25.59
N LEU A 6 -19.25 10.03 25.42
CA LEU A 6 -18.68 10.83 24.33
C LEU A 6 -17.16 10.98 24.51
N LYS A 7 -16.35 10.14 23.85
CA LYS A 7 -14.94 10.45 23.55
C LYS A 7 -14.43 10.07 22.15
N THR A 8 -15.18 9.29 21.36
CA THR A 8 -14.76 8.90 19.99
C THR A 8 -15.15 9.93 18.90
N ALA A 9 -16.07 10.86 19.21
CA ALA A 9 -16.69 11.75 18.22
C ALA A 9 -15.92 13.04 17.88
N LEU A 10 -14.72 13.25 18.44
CA LEU A 10 -13.92 14.47 18.24
C LEU A 10 -12.62 14.27 17.45
N THR A 11 -12.29 13.03 17.06
CA THR A 11 -11.07 12.73 16.30
C THR A 11 -11.25 12.90 14.78
N PHE A 12 -12.44 12.58 14.25
CA PHE A 12 -12.70 12.59 12.81
C PHE A 12 -12.90 13.99 12.22
N THR A 13 -13.41 14.95 13.00
CA THR A 13 -13.66 16.32 12.52
C THR A 13 -12.37 17.10 12.25
N THR A 14 -11.26 16.72 12.88
CA THR A 14 -9.97 17.40 12.74
C THR A 14 -9.24 17.04 11.45
N ALA A 15 -9.38 15.80 10.96
CA ALA A 15 -8.69 15.32 9.76
C ALA A 15 -9.13 16.07 8.49
N VAL A 16 -10.44 16.34 8.35
CA VAL A 16 -11.01 17.07 7.21
C VAL A 16 -10.60 18.55 7.21
N GLY A 17 -10.41 19.15 8.40
CA GLY A 17 -10.00 20.56 8.52
C GLY A 17 -8.54 20.83 8.14
N ILE A 18 -7.65 19.84 8.27
CA ILE A 18 -6.20 20.03 8.06
C ILE A 18 -5.85 20.08 6.55
N LEU A 19 -6.48 19.24 5.71
CA LEU A 19 -6.26 19.27 4.25
C LEU A 19 -6.69 20.60 3.61
N ALA A 20 -7.66 21.30 4.20
CA ALA A 20 -8.16 22.58 3.71
C ALA A 20 -7.23 23.78 4.03
N ILE A 21 -6.19 23.58 4.85
CA ILE A 21 -5.29 24.65 5.32
C ILE A 21 -3.89 24.56 4.67
N THR A 22 -3.48 23.38 4.20
CA THR A 22 -2.15 23.17 3.59
C THR A 22 -2.08 23.36 2.07
N HIS A 23 -3.21 23.34 1.36
CA HIS A 23 -3.25 23.64 -0.08
C HIS A 23 -4.10 24.86 -0.39
N GLN A 24 -3.44 25.89 -0.93
CA GLN A 24 -3.98 27.22 -1.17
C GLN A 24 -4.84 27.25 -2.45
N ILE A 25 -6.06 26.69 -2.35
CA ILE A 25 -7.04 26.69 -3.45
C ILE A 25 -7.56 28.11 -3.67
N ALA A 26 -7.29 28.67 -4.85
CA ALA A 26 -7.87 29.93 -5.26
C ALA A 26 -9.39 29.81 -5.42
N HIS A 27 -10.15 30.60 -4.67
CA HIS A 27 -11.56 30.85 -4.98
C HIS A 27 -11.66 31.58 -6.33
N ASP A 28 -12.27 30.94 -7.33
CA ASP A 28 -13.24 31.52 -8.28
C ASP A 28 -13.48 30.63 -9.53
N LYS A 29 -13.95 29.40 -9.28
CA LYS A 29 -14.84 28.61 -10.17
C LYS A 29 -15.36 27.39 -9.41
N GLY A 30 -16.68 27.30 -9.23
CA GLY A 30 -17.32 26.21 -8.47
C GLY A 30 -17.25 24.86 -9.17
N LEU A 31 -17.23 23.78 -8.38
CA LEU A 31 -17.31 22.40 -8.86
C LEU A 31 -18.64 22.15 -9.58
N SER A 32 -18.61 21.41 -10.70
CA SER A 32 -19.82 21.03 -11.44
C SER A 32 -20.64 19.99 -10.66
N PRO A 33 -21.94 20.20 -10.40
CA PRO A 33 -22.79 19.22 -9.72
C PRO A 33 -22.88 17.86 -10.43
N ALA A 34 -22.58 17.78 -11.73
CA ALA A 34 -22.55 16.50 -12.46
C ALA A 34 -21.50 15.52 -11.91
N ILE A 35 -20.36 16.02 -11.44
CA ILE A 35 -19.31 15.20 -10.78
C ILE A 35 -19.82 14.65 -9.45
N PHE A 36 -20.73 15.36 -8.80
CA PHE A 36 -21.42 14.91 -7.60
C PHE A 36 -22.61 13.99 -7.87
N ALA A 37 -23.05 13.75 -9.12
CA ALA A 37 -24.12 12.77 -9.37
C ALA A 37 -23.64 11.34 -9.07
N GLU A 38 -22.47 10.94 -9.57
CA GLU A 38 -21.87 9.63 -9.25
C GLU A 38 -21.36 9.57 -7.80
N ALA A 39 -20.82 10.68 -7.25
CA ALA A 39 -20.33 10.71 -5.87
C ALA A 39 -21.44 10.84 -4.79
N ALA A 40 -22.62 11.38 -5.09
CA ALA A 40 -23.72 11.48 -4.12
C ALA A 40 -24.32 10.12 -3.76
N HIS A 41 -24.23 9.14 -4.67
CA HIS A 41 -24.57 7.74 -4.39
C HIS A 41 -23.68 7.09 -3.32
N LEU A 42 -22.55 7.72 -2.94
CA LEU A 42 -21.67 7.29 -1.86
C LEU A 42 -21.87 8.06 -0.53
N ASN A 43 -22.65 9.14 -0.50
CA ASN A 43 -22.76 10.03 0.68
C ASN A 43 -24.18 10.29 1.22
N LEU A 44 -25.24 9.76 0.59
CA LEU A 44 -26.63 9.95 1.05
C LEU A 44 -27.17 8.80 1.92
N ILE A 45 -26.47 8.49 3.02
CA ILE A 45 -27.07 7.78 4.18
C ILE A 45 -26.70 8.50 5.49
N HIS A 46 -27.47 9.53 5.82
CA HIS A 46 -27.76 9.94 7.21
C HIS A 46 -29.26 10.27 7.32
N HIS A 47 -29.82 10.13 8.52
CA HIS A 47 -31.23 9.77 8.68
C HIS A 47 -32.25 10.88 8.38
N ALA A 48 -33.25 10.55 7.56
CA ALA A 48 -34.57 11.18 7.53
C ALA A 48 -35.67 10.09 7.41
N ALA A 49 -36.90 10.44 7.77
CA ALA A 49 -38.07 9.57 8.01
C ALA A 49 -38.26 8.32 7.12
N LYS A 50 -38.73 7.21 7.73
CA LYS A 50 -39.09 5.94 7.06
C LYS A 50 -39.98 6.15 5.82
N PRO A 51 -39.51 5.75 4.62
CA PRO A 51 -40.39 5.42 3.50
C PRO A 51 -41.01 4.02 3.68
N ALA A 52 -42.11 3.73 2.98
CA ALA A 52 -42.62 2.37 2.85
C ALA A 52 -41.67 1.51 1.98
N PRO A 53 -41.58 0.19 2.20
CA PRO A 53 -40.66 -0.66 1.45
C PRO A 53 -41.05 -0.72 -0.04
N PRO A 54 -40.12 -0.49 -0.98
CA PRO A 54 -40.38 -0.73 -2.41
C PRO A 54 -40.57 -2.24 -2.66
N PRO A 55 -41.29 -2.62 -3.74
CA PRO A 55 -41.48 -4.03 -4.09
C PRO A 55 -40.15 -4.72 -4.38
N ALA A 56 -40.06 -6.00 -4.01
CA ALA A 56 -38.82 -6.76 -4.11
C ALA A 56 -38.31 -6.84 -5.56
N ILE A 57 -37.11 -6.31 -5.80
CA ILE A 57 -36.35 -6.59 -7.02
C ILE A 57 -36.14 -8.11 -7.09
N ALA A 58 -36.45 -8.72 -8.23
CA ALA A 58 -36.49 -10.17 -8.38
C ALA A 58 -35.15 -10.81 -7.97
N ALA A 59 -35.20 -11.77 -7.06
CA ALA A 59 -34.01 -12.43 -6.55
C ALA A 59 -33.25 -13.15 -7.68
N VAL A 60 -32.00 -12.74 -7.93
CA VAL A 60 -31.05 -13.54 -8.71
C VAL A 60 -30.92 -14.88 -8.01
N LYS A 61 -31.28 -15.97 -8.70
CA LYS A 61 -31.31 -17.31 -8.12
C LYS A 61 -29.89 -17.70 -7.67
N PRO A 62 -29.66 -18.04 -6.40
CA PRO A 62 -28.34 -18.49 -5.94
C PRO A 62 -28.06 -19.88 -6.50
N HIS A 63 -26.92 -20.06 -7.16
CA HIS A 63 -26.45 -21.35 -7.65
C HIS A 63 -25.05 -21.70 -7.13
N ALA A 64 -25.10 -22.37 -5.97
CA ALA A 64 -24.38 -23.61 -5.66
C ALA A 64 -22.84 -23.65 -5.72
N THR A 65 -22.28 -23.85 -4.50
CA THR A 65 -20.95 -24.40 -4.16
C THR A 65 -19.73 -23.58 -4.55
N GLY A 66 -18.78 -23.45 -3.62
CA GLY A 66 -17.48 -22.79 -3.83
C GLY A 66 -16.71 -23.46 -4.97
N LYS A 67 -16.70 -22.78 -6.11
CA LYS A 67 -16.19 -23.23 -7.39
C LYS A 67 -15.47 -22.08 -8.06
N LYS A 68 -14.47 -22.40 -8.87
CA LYS A 68 -13.88 -21.45 -9.81
C LYS A 68 -14.93 -21.03 -10.85
N PRO A 69 -14.76 -19.86 -11.51
CA PRO A 69 -15.58 -19.43 -12.64
C PRO A 69 -15.76 -20.42 -13.81
N ASP A 70 -14.91 -21.46 -13.92
CA ASP A 70 -15.04 -22.56 -14.89
C ASP A 70 -15.99 -23.70 -14.43
N GLY A 71 -16.51 -23.64 -13.20
CA GLY A 71 -17.38 -24.65 -12.59
C GLY A 71 -16.67 -25.78 -11.85
N THR A 72 -15.34 -25.84 -11.85
CA THR A 72 -14.56 -26.78 -11.06
C THR A 72 -14.57 -26.41 -9.56
N PRO A 73 -14.60 -27.37 -8.63
CA PRO A 73 -14.55 -27.07 -7.19
C PRO A 73 -13.29 -26.29 -6.81
N CYS A 74 -13.43 -25.32 -5.89
CA CYS A 74 -12.28 -24.80 -5.17
C CYS A 74 -11.59 -25.96 -4.41
N PRO A 75 -10.26 -25.98 -4.29
CA PRO A 75 -9.57 -26.99 -3.49
C PRO A 75 -10.07 -26.92 -2.04
N THR A 76 -10.50 -28.07 -1.48
CA THR A 76 -11.18 -28.12 -0.18
C THR A 76 -10.20 -27.87 0.98
N ILE A 77 -10.16 -26.63 1.45
CA ILE A 77 -9.57 -26.28 2.75
C ILE A 77 -10.46 -26.90 3.85
N PRO A 78 -9.92 -27.74 4.77
CA PRO A 78 -10.71 -28.29 5.87
C PRO A 78 -11.32 -27.17 6.73
N GLY A 79 -12.65 -27.15 6.83
CA GLY A 79 -13.42 -26.15 7.59
C GLY A 79 -14.13 -25.09 6.75
N ALA A 80 -13.81 -24.93 5.46
CA ALA A 80 -14.45 -23.92 4.60
C ALA A 80 -15.91 -24.28 4.27
N HIS A 81 -16.87 -23.66 4.97
CA HIS A 81 -18.30 -23.97 4.83
C HIS A 81 -19.05 -23.00 3.89
N THR A 82 -19.66 -23.58 2.85
CA THR A 82 -20.79 -23.05 2.07
C THR A 82 -20.64 -21.65 1.42
N ASN A 83 -20.21 -21.68 0.15
CA ASN A 83 -20.60 -20.73 -0.92
C ASN A 83 -20.51 -19.23 -0.54
N PRO A 84 -19.32 -18.61 -0.61
CA PRO A 84 -19.12 -17.25 -0.14
C PRO A 84 -20.03 -16.24 -0.85
N ARG A 85 -20.48 -15.23 -0.11
CA ARG A 85 -21.08 -14.03 -0.68
C ARG A 85 -20.03 -13.32 -1.55
N PRO A 86 -20.36 -12.91 -2.79
CA PRO A 86 -19.47 -12.09 -3.61
C PRO A 86 -19.04 -10.82 -2.87
N ILE A 87 -17.75 -10.47 -2.94
CA ILE A 87 -17.17 -9.30 -2.28
C ILE A 87 -17.68 -8.03 -2.96
N SER A 88 -17.44 -7.93 -4.28
CA SER A 88 -17.98 -6.91 -5.17
C SER A 88 -18.09 -7.48 -6.60
N PRO A 89 -18.60 -6.73 -7.59
CA PRO A 89 -18.53 -7.14 -9.00
C PRO A 89 -17.10 -7.20 -9.56
N TYR A 90 -16.14 -6.59 -8.87
CA TYR A 90 -14.78 -6.31 -9.35
C TYR A 90 -13.71 -7.12 -8.60
N PHE A 91 -13.92 -7.40 -7.31
CA PHE A 91 -12.99 -8.15 -6.46
C PHE A 91 -13.48 -9.60 -6.30
N ILE A 92 -12.64 -10.54 -6.71
CA ILE A 92 -12.93 -11.97 -6.75
C ILE A 92 -11.93 -12.73 -5.88
N ASP A 93 -12.46 -13.45 -4.89
CA ASP A 93 -11.71 -14.40 -4.08
C ASP A 93 -12.64 -15.54 -3.61
N ASP A 94 -13.31 -16.19 -4.56
CA ASP A 94 -14.36 -17.18 -4.30
C ASP A 94 -13.81 -18.50 -3.74
N CYS A 95 -12.48 -18.71 -3.81
CA CYS A 95 -11.76 -19.84 -3.25
C CYS A 95 -10.93 -19.49 -2.00
N HIS A 96 -11.21 -18.37 -1.32
CA HIS A 96 -10.58 -18.01 -0.03
C HIS A 96 -9.05 -17.97 -0.07
N THR A 97 -8.49 -17.51 -1.19
CA THR A 97 -7.05 -17.52 -1.47
C THR A 97 -6.29 -16.43 -0.71
N LEU A 98 -7.00 -15.40 -0.24
CA LEU A 98 -6.46 -14.33 0.59
C LEU A 98 -6.64 -14.57 2.09
N ASP A 99 -7.36 -15.61 2.54
CA ASP A 99 -7.57 -15.90 3.97
C ASP A 99 -6.24 -15.95 4.80
N PRO A 100 -5.09 -16.46 4.29
CA PRO A 100 -3.80 -16.39 5.00
C PRO A 100 -3.22 -14.96 5.14
N PHE A 101 -3.52 -14.07 4.20
CA PHE A 101 -3.17 -12.65 4.29
C PHE A 101 -4.09 -11.92 5.27
N PHE A 102 -5.39 -12.21 5.20
CA PHE A 102 -6.39 -11.66 6.11
C PHE A 102 -6.20 -12.11 7.56
N ALA A 103 -5.79 -13.36 7.81
CA ALA A 103 -5.38 -13.82 9.14
C ALA A 103 -4.20 -13.00 9.69
N ALA A 104 -3.22 -12.68 8.85
CA ALA A 104 -2.08 -11.84 9.25
C ALA A 104 -2.47 -10.38 9.51
N LEU A 105 -3.45 -9.83 8.77
CA LEU A 105 -4.04 -8.52 9.08
C LEU A 105 -4.86 -8.55 10.39
N HIS A 106 -5.56 -9.65 10.65
CA HIS A 106 -6.34 -9.79 11.88
C HIS A 106 -5.45 -9.89 13.12
N ASP A 107 -4.33 -10.60 13.02
CA ASP A 107 -3.32 -10.60 14.08
C ASP A 107 -2.87 -9.17 14.43
N LEU A 108 -2.64 -8.27 13.45
CA LEU A 108 -2.30 -6.87 13.71
C LEU A 108 -3.38 -6.09 14.48
N GLU A 109 -4.67 -6.41 14.31
CA GLU A 109 -5.78 -5.81 15.07
C GLU A 109 -5.91 -6.38 16.50
N GLN A 110 -5.31 -7.55 16.79
CA GLN A 110 -5.28 -8.18 18.13
C GLN A 110 -4.17 -7.60 19.04
N PRO A 111 -4.19 -7.85 20.37
CA PRO A 111 -3.07 -7.50 21.26
C PRO A 111 -1.76 -8.19 20.85
N ALA A 112 -0.65 -7.45 20.84
CA ALA A 112 0.65 -7.94 20.40
C ALA A 112 1.15 -9.13 21.22
N LYS A 113 1.52 -10.21 20.53
CA LYS A 113 2.04 -11.45 21.13
C LYS A 113 3.51 -11.26 21.54
N PRO A 114 3.99 -11.83 22.66
CA PRO A 114 5.40 -11.73 23.04
C PRO A 114 6.29 -12.52 22.05
N GLY A 115 7.25 -11.85 21.40
CA GLY A 115 8.33 -12.54 20.67
C GLY A 115 8.94 -11.77 19.50
N ALA A 116 8.14 -11.00 18.75
CA ALA A 116 8.62 -10.26 17.58
C ALA A 116 7.70 -9.06 17.24
N PRO A 117 8.21 -8.02 16.54
CA PRO A 117 7.34 -7.06 15.86
C PRO A 117 6.64 -7.77 14.69
N GLU A 118 5.32 -7.91 14.78
CA GLU A 118 4.52 -8.45 13.68
C GLU A 118 4.46 -7.42 12.54
N VAL A 119 5.14 -7.72 11.43
CA VAL A 119 5.13 -6.90 10.21
C VAL A 119 4.47 -7.69 9.09
N VAL A 120 3.42 -7.12 8.50
CA VAL A 120 2.74 -7.67 7.33
C VAL A 120 3.28 -6.97 6.08
N THR A 121 4.28 -7.58 5.45
CA THR A 121 4.85 -7.09 4.19
C THR A 121 3.94 -7.44 3.01
N VAL A 122 3.61 -6.46 2.18
CA VAL A 122 2.92 -6.61 0.89
C VAL A 122 3.85 -6.11 -0.22
N LEU A 123 4.07 -6.94 -1.25
CA LEU A 123 4.83 -6.54 -2.44
C LEU A 123 3.85 -6.17 -3.56
N HIS A 124 3.90 -4.95 -4.08
CA HIS A 124 3.11 -4.54 -5.23
C HIS A 124 3.99 -4.33 -6.46
N TYR A 125 4.08 -5.35 -7.31
CA TYR A 125 4.76 -5.26 -8.60
C TYR A 125 3.85 -4.60 -9.63
N GLY A 126 4.32 -3.53 -10.27
CA GLY A 126 3.54 -2.85 -11.30
C GLY A 126 4.35 -1.99 -12.27
N ASP A 127 3.64 -1.23 -13.11
CA ASP A 127 4.24 -0.36 -14.13
C ASP A 127 4.30 1.12 -13.71
N SER A 128 3.98 2.07 -14.58
CA SER A 128 4.29 3.48 -14.41
C SER A 128 3.54 4.20 -13.27
N PRO A 129 2.23 3.96 -12.99
CA PRO A 129 1.55 4.56 -11.84
C PRO A 129 2.13 4.11 -10.49
N THR A 130 2.69 2.90 -10.44
CA THR A 130 3.42 2.34 -9.29
C THR A 130 4.84 2.91 -9.19
N THR A 131 5.48 3.23 -10.34
CA THR A 131 6.85 3.78 -10.39
C THR A 131 6.96 5.18 -9.78
N ALA A 132 5.88 5.97 -9.87
CA ALA A 132 5.78 7.28 -9.22
C ALA A 132 5.07 7.21 -7.86
N ASP A 133 4.82 6.00 -7.33
CA ASP A 133 4.12 5.71 -6.07
C ASP A 133 2.77 6.45 -5.93
N LEU A 134 2.08 6.68 -7.05
CA LEU A 134 0.84 7.45 -7.10
C LEU A 134 -0.30 6.66 -6.47
N ILE A 135 -0.64 5.50 -7.05
CA ILE A 135 -1.69 4.62 -6.54
C ILE A 135 -1.21 3.93 -5.26
N THR A 136 0.00 3.36 -5.30
CA THR A 136 0.57 2.58 -4.20
C THR A 136 0.91 3.40 -2.96
N GLY A 137 1.20 4.69 -3.10
CA GLY A 137 1.36 5.60 -1.96
C GLY A 137 0.05 5.84 -1.20
N ASP A 138 -1.07 6.03 -1.91
CA ASP A 138 -2.40 6.13 -1.28
C ASP A 138 -2.83 4.80 -0.67
N VAL A 139 -2.58 3.66 -1.33
CA VAL A 139 -2.87 2.33 -0.78
C VAL A 139 -2.05 2.07 0.49
N ARG A 140 -0.76 2.40 0.50
CA ARG A 140 0.11 2.32 1.69
C ARG A 140 -0.46 3.16 2.82
N GLU A 141 -0.76 4.43 2.56
CA GLU A 141 -1.23 5.38 3.57
C GLU A 141 -2.58 4.97 4.19
N LEU A 142 -3.55 4.53 3.38
CA LEU A 142 -4.83 4.01 3.85
C LEU A 142 -4.69 2.72 4.68
N LEU A 143 -3.86 1.77 4.24
CA LEU A 143 -3.65 0.50 4.95
C LEU A 143 -2.86 0.68 6.25
N GLN A 144 -1.79 1.50 6.24
CA GLN A 144 -1.02 1.83 7.44
C GLN A 144 -1.85 2.64 8.46
N THR A 145 -2.83 3.43 8.00
CA THR A 145 -3.77 4.13 8.90
C THR A 145 -4.71 3.17 9.64
N ARG A 146 -5.09 2.03 9.04
CA ARG A 146 -5.90 0.99 9.72
C ARG A 146 -5.07 0.04 10.57
N PHE A 147 -3.93 -0.44 10.06
CA PHE A 147 -3.21 -1.59 10.62
C PHE A 147 -1.82 -1.24 11.22
N GLY A 148 -1.37 0.02 11.15
CA GLY A 148 -0.09 0.51 11.66
C GLY A 148 0.98 0.74 10.58
N ASP A 149 1.84 1.76 10.77
CA ASP A 149 2.97 2.10 9.89
C ASP A 149 4.26 1.38 10.36
N ALA A 150 4.62 0.28 9.67
CA ALA A 150 5.86 -0.45 9.94
C ALA A 150 7.10 0.15 9.22
N GLY A 151 6.93 1.19 8.41
CA GLY A 151 8.01 1.82 7.65
C GLY A 151 7.59 2.42 6.31
N ARG A 152 8.50 3.19 5.69
CA ARG A 152 8.34 3.61 4.29
C ARG A 152 8.42 2.40 3.33
N GLY A 153 9.03 1.29 3.74
CA GLY A 153 9.21 0.11 2.89
C GLY A 153 10.39 0.23 1.94
N TYR A 154 10.42 -0.65 0.94
CA TYR A 154 11.45 -0.72 -0.09
C TYR A 154 11.33 0.39 -1.14
N LEU A 155 12.46 1.00 -1.48
CA LEU A 155 12.66 1.93 -2.60
C LEU A 155 13.93 1.57 -3.39
N LEU A 156 14.10 2.15 -4.57
CA LEU A 156 15.28 1.96 -5.42
C LEU A 156 16.43 2.91 -4.99
N ALA A 157 17.65 2.38 -4.99
CA ALA A 157 18.86 3.06 -4.49
C ALA A 157 19.30 4.29 -5.31
N ALA A 158 18.66 4.56 -6.44
CA ALA A 158 18.80 5.74 -7.27
C ALA A 158 17.62 5.79 -8.27
N LYS A 159 17.47 6.86 -9.04
CA LYS A 159 16.32 7.07 -9.93
C LYS A 159 16.60 6.59 -11.36
N PRO A 160 16.03 5.48 -11.85
CA PRO A 160 16.16 5.10 -13.26
C PRO A 160 15.39 6.04 -14.21
N TRP A 161 14.46 6.81 -13.66
CA TRP A 161 13.62 7.79 -14.35
C TRP A 161 13.42 9.02 -13.47
N ALA A 162 13.39 10.22 -14.05
CA ALA A 162 13.26 11.47 -13.29
C ALA A 162 11.99 11.53 -12.42
N TRP A 163 10.92 10.86 -12.87
CA TRP A 163 9.62 10.73 -12.19
C TRP A 163 9.49 9.49 -11.29
N TYR A 164 10.58 8.74 -11.03
CA TYR A 164 10.58 7.80 -9.91
C TYR A 164 10.30 8.56 -8.60
N GLY A 165 9.44 8.01 -7.74
CA GLY A 165 9.01 8.69 -6.51
C GLY A 165 8.49 7.71 -5.48
N HIS A 166 8.50 8.12 -4.22
CA HIS A 166 8.05 7.29 -3.09
C HIS A 166 7.45 8.21 -2.02
N ARG A 167 6.19 7.99 -1.63
CA ARG A 167 5.46 8.95 -0.79
C ARG A 167 6.10 9.08 0.59
N GLY A 168 6.55 10.30 0.90
CA GLY A 168 7.25 10.63 2.14
C GLY A 168 8.76 10.40 2.12
N VAL A 169 9.34 10.14 0.94
CA VAL A 169 10.79 10.07 0.73
C VAL A 169 11.18 10.86 -0.52
N ASP A 170 11.98 11.91 -0.35
CA ASP A 170 12.63 12.64 -1.43
C ASP A 170 14.01 12.03 -1.68
N LEU A 171 14.27 11.54 -2.89
CA LEU A 171 15.55 10.92 -3.27
C LEU A 171 16.23 11.70 -4.38
N SER A 172 17.54 11.91 -4.21
CA SER A 172 18.43 12.44 -5.25
C SER A 172 19.70 11.59 -5.34
N ASP A 173 20.25 11.46 -6.55
CA ASP A 173 21.40 10.59 -6.80
C ASP A 173 22.35 11.16 -7.87
N LYS A 174 23.54 10.56 -7.97
CA LYS A 174 24.60 10.95 -8.89
C LYS A 174 25.52 9.77 -9.19
N GLY A 175 26.01 9.69 -10.43
CA GLY A 175 27.17 8.86 -10.80
C GLY A 175 26.94 7.36 -10.92
N TRP A 176 25.70 6.89 -10.71
CA TRP A 176 25.35 5.49 -10.88
C TRP A 176 25.20 5.08 -12.35
N THR A 177 25.76 3.93 -12.70
CA THR A 177 25.44 3.23 -13.96
C THR A 177 24.20 2.38 -13.72
N ILE A 178 23.08 2.78 -14.33
CA ILE A 178 21.76 2.20 -14.05
C ILE A 178 21.42 1.08 -15.05
N SER A 179 20.86 -0.01 -14.55
CA SER A 179 20.33 -1.12 -15.35
C SER A 179 18.98 -1.58 -14.78
N THR A 180 17.96 -1.79 -15.61
CA THR A 180 16.65 -2.30 -15.17
C THR A 180 16.28 -3.57 -15.92
N ALA A 181 15.35 -4.34 -15.34
CA ALA A 181 14.77 -5.54 -15.95
C ALA A 181 13.85 -5.23 -17.15
N VAL A 182 13.53 -3.95 -17.41
CA VAL A 182 12.63 -3.51 -18.49
C VAL A 182 13.34 -3.57 -19.84
N GLY A 183 12.69 -4.17 -20.84
CA GLY A 183 13.10 -4.08 -22.26
C GLY A 183 14.36 -4.83 -22.67
N LYS A 184 15.11 -5.44 -21.74
CA LYS A 184 16.40 -6.10 -22.04
C LYS A 184 16.29 -7.55 -22.55
N GLY A 185 15.19 -8.23 -22.28
CA GLY A 185 14.97 -9.63 -22.72
C GLY A 185 15.99 -10.65 -22.20
N LYS A 186 16.76 -10.30 -21.17
CA LYS A 186 17.86 -11.09 -20.60
C LYS A 186 17.88 -10.94 -19.09
N GLU A 187 17.98 -12.06 -18.39
CA GLU A 187 18.18 -12.11 -16.94
C GLU A 187 19.52 -11.48 -16.52
N ASP A 188 19.46 -10.64 -15.48
CA ASP A 188 20.59 -10.26 -14.60
C ASP A 188 20.04 -10.18 -13.16
N VAL A 189 20.90 -10.01 -12.17
CA VAL A 189 20.47 -9.74 -10.80
C VAL A 189 20.04 -8.27 -10.69
N TYR A 190 18.77 -8.06 -10.35
CA TYR A 190 18.12 -6.75 -10.20
C TYR A 190 17.45 -6.55 -8.82
N GLY A 191 17.89 -7.30 -7.80
CA GLY A 191 17.34 -7.26 -6.45
C GLY A 191 15.85 -7.58 -6.39
N LEU A 192 15.14 -6.91 -5.47
CA LEU A 192 13.69 -7.04 -5.31
C LEU A 192 12.91 -6.18 -6.32
N GLY A 193 13.33 -4.91 -6.48
CA GLY A 193 12.60 -3.90 -7.25
C GLY A 193 12.84 -3.91 -8.77
N GLY A 194 13.80 -4.68 -9.28
CA GLY A 194 14.03 -4.81 -10.72
C GLY A 194 14.87 -3.72 -11.37
N ALA A 195 15.68 -3.02 -10.57
CA ALA A 195 16.76 -2.13 -11.02
C ALA A 195 18.06 -2.39 -10.24
N SER A 196 19.19 -2.03 -10.83
CA SER A 196 20.53 -2.15 -10.25
C SER A 196 21.42 -0.96 -10.61
N PHE A 197 22.28 -0.59 -9.67
CA PHE A 197 23.01 0.67 -9.67
C PHE A 197 24.48 0.39 -9.35
N GLU A 198 25.35 0.36 -10.37
CA GLU A 198 26.79 0.12 -10.22
C GLU A 198 27.54 1.45 -10.15
N GLY A 199 28.42 1.63 -9.16
CA GLY A 199 29.15 2.89 -8.96
C GLY A 199 30.35 2.77 -8.02
N GLY A 200 31.33 3.64 -8.21
CA GLY A 200 32.51 3.79 -7.36
C GLY A 200 32.61 5.19 -6.74
N PRO A 201 33.78 5.59 -6.20
CA PRO A 201 33.99 6.91 -5.62
C PRO A 201 33.53 8.06 -6.52
N GLY A 202 32.64 8.90 -5.99
CA GLY A 202 32.00 10.00 -6.73
C GLY A 202 30.56 9.72 -7.18
N ALA A 203 30.11 8.46 -7.12
CA ALA A 203 28.69 8.14 -7.06
C ALA A 203 28.13 8.41 -5.65
N SER A 204 26.82 8.68 -5.55
CA SER A 204 26.15 8.95 -4.28
C SER A 204 24.64 8.89 -4.41
N THR A 205 23.96 8.47 -3.35
CA THR A 205 22.52 8.68 -3.15
C THR A 205 22.30 9.43 -1.85
N HIS A 206 21.40 10.42 -1.88
CA HIS A 206 20.96 11.20 -0.73
C HIS A 206 19.44 11.13 -0.62
N ILE A 207 18.98 10.66 0.53
CA ILE A 207 17.59 10.30 0.82
C ILE A 207 17.11 11.21 1.96
N THR A 208 16.04 11.98 1.74
CA THR A 208 15.36 12.77 2.78
C THR A 208 14.02 12.12 3.12
N ILE A 209 13.76 11.89 4.41
CA ILE A 209 12.55 11.26 4.93
C ILE A 209 11.66 12.33 5.56
N THR A 210 10.43 12.50 5.07
CA THR A 210 9.57 13.64 5.49
C THR A 210 9.08 13.53 6.92
N LYS A 211 8.97 12.31 7.44
CA LYS A 211 8.76 12.00 8.86
C LYS A 211 10.03 11.32 9.40
N ALA A 212 10.58 11.84 10.50
CA ALA A 212 11.79 11.31 11.12
C ALA A 212 11.51 10.11 12.03
N ASP A 213 10.73 9.15 11.53
CA ASP A 213 10.11 8.04 12.27
C ASP A 213 10.68 6.65 11.95
N GLN A 214 11.68 6.56 11.06
CA GLN A 214 12.36 5.31 10.71
C GLN A 214 13.50 5.00 11.69
N SER A 215 13.54 3.77 12.21
CA SER A 215 14.52 3.27 13.19
C SER A 215 15.66 2.45 12.57
N SER A 216 15.49 2.00 11.33
CA SER A 216 16.49 1.17 10.64
C SER A 216 16.31 1.24 9.12
N VAL A 217 17.39 1.06 8.39
CA VAL A 217 17.41 0.89 6.92
C VAL A 217 18.18 -0.38 6.57
N GLU A 218 17.61 -1.23 5.72
CA GLU A 218 18.31 -2.38 5.14
C GLU A 218 18.67 -2.08 3.69
N ILE A 219 19.96 -2.16 3.34
CA ILE A 219 20.47 -1.91 1.98
C ILE A 219 20.70 -3.25 1.28
N ALA A 220 20.09 -3.45 0.12
CA ALA A 220 20.31 -4.60 -0.75
C ALA A 220 21.41 -4.31 -1.79
N TYR A 221 22.43 -5.18 -1.84
CA TYR A 221 23.63 -5.01 -2.68
C TYR A 221 24.13 -6.34 -3.27
N LEU A 222 25.05 -6.27 -4.24
CA LEU A 222 25.77 -7.44 -4.75
C LEU A 222 27.09 -7.62 -4.01
N ALA A 223 27.18 -8.66 -3.19
CA ALA A 223 28.48 -9.16 -2.73
C ALA A 223 29.22 -9.80 -3.92
N LYS A 224 30.50 -9.49 -4.12
CA LYS A 224 31.30 -9.97 -5.27
C LYS A 224 32.82 -9.92 -4.99
N PRO A 225 33.70 -10.67 -5.69
CA PRO A 225 35.14 -10.66 -5.41
C PRO A 225 35.81 -9.29 -5.63
N ASP A 226 35.34 -8.54 -6.63
CA ASP A 226 35.75 -7.17 -6.97
C ASP A 226 34.95 -6.09 -6.21
N GLY A 227 34.42 -6.43 -5.03
CA GLY A 227 33.54 -5.59 -4.23
C GLY A 227 34.24 -4.37 -3.63
N GLY A 228 33.57 -3.22 -3.73
CA GLY A 228 34.00 -1.97 -3.09
C GLY A 228 33.58 -1.86 -1.62
N THR A 229 33.59 -0.63 -1.11
CA THR A 229 33.11 -0.26 0.23
C THR A 229 32.04 0.82 0.11
N LEU A 230 30.90 0.63 0.77
CA LEU A 230 29.81 1.60 0.88
C LEU A 230 29.85 2.30 2.24
N SER A 231 30.03 3.62 2.27
CA SER A 231 29.77 4.43 3.47
C SER A 231 28.28 4.71 3.59
N ILE A 232 27.75 4.56 4.81
CA ILE A 232 26.36 4.83 5.17
C ILE A 232 26.37 5.90 6.27
N GLN A 233 25.62 6.98 6.07
CA GLN A 233 25.60 8.15 6.93
C GLN A 233 24.14 8.57 7.19
N ALA A 234 23.86 9.17 8.34
CA ALA A 234 22.55 9.74 8.66
C ALA A 234 22.70 11.11 9.33
N ASN A 235 21.92 12.11 8.93
CA ASN A 235 22.05 13.50 9.38
C ASN A 235 23.53 13.97 9.34
N ASP A 236 24.18 13.82 8.18
CA ASP A 236 25.60 14.11 7.91
C ASP A 236 26.64 13.39 8.81
N THR A 237 26.17 12.48 9.67
CA THR A 237 27.01 11.71 10.60
C THR A 237 27.24 10.30 10.05
N ALA A 238 28.51 9.89 9.91
CA ALA A 238 28.83 8.53 9.48
C ALA A 238 28.34 7.50 10.51
N LEU A 239 27.59 6.50 10.05
CA LEU A 239 27.13 5.37 10.87
C LEU A 239 28.07 4.18 10.69
N GLU A 240 28.19 3.71 9.45
CA GLU A 240 28.88 2.46 9.11
C GLU A 240 29.64 2.55 7.78
N SER A 241 30.47 1.55 7.51
CA SER A 241 31.12 1.36 6.20
C SER A 241 31.20 -0.12 5.87
N VAL A 242 30.44 -0.54 4.86
CA VAL A 242 30.15 -1.93 4.54
C VAL A 242 31.02 -2.38 3.36
N PRO A 243 31.92 -3.36 3.53
CA PRO A 243 32.59 -3.99 2.40
C PRO A 243 31.61 -4.86 1.62
N THR A 244 31.55 -4.69 0.29
CA THR A 244 30.75 -5.55 -0.59
C THR A 244 31.59 -6.67 -1.23
N SER A 245 32.77 -6.95 -0.67
CA SER A 245 33.68 -8.00 -1.12
C SER A 245 33.30 -9.38 -0.56
N ALA A 246 33.28 -10.40 -1.42
CA ALA A 246 33.00 -11.79 -1.05
C ALA A 246 33.54 -12.77 -2.11
N ASP A 247 33.83 -14.02 -1.71
CA ASP A 247 34.42 -15.05 -2.58
C ASP A 247 33.58 -15.41 -3.83
N ALA A 248 32.28 -15.15 -3.79
CA ALA A 248 31.33 -15.43 -4.87
C ALA A 248 30.35 -14.28 -5.06
N LYS A 249 29.67 -14.25 -6.22
CA LYS A 249 28.62 -13.28 -6.51
C LYS A 249 27.30 -13.70 -5.86
N ALA A 250 26.79 -12.90 -4.93
CA ALA A 250 25.53 -13.14 -4.22
C ALA A 250 24.75 -11.84 -4.01
N LEU A 251 23.42 -11.92 -4.09
CA LEU A 251 22.55 -10.88 -3.53
C LEU A 251 22.72 -10.91 -2.00
N SER A 252 22.85 -9.74 -1.37
CA SER A 252 23.14 -9.61 0.06
C SER A 252 22.50 -8.35 0.63
N TRP A 253 22.35 -8.33 1.95
CA TRP A 253 21.64 -7.29 2.69
C TRP A 253 22.45 -6.87 3.90
N HIS A 254 22.44 -5.57 4.21
CA HIS A 254 23.02 -5.03 5.44
C HIS A 254 22.04 -4.08 6.11
N THR A 255 21.66 -4.38 7.36
CA THR A 255 20.76 -3.53 8.16
C THR A 255 21.56 -2.61 9.06
N VAL A 256 21.35 -1.30 8.90
CA VAL A 256 21.90 -0.24 9.77
C VAL A 256 20.79 0.30 10.67
N MET A 257 21.10 0.48 11.96
CA MET A 257 20.20 1.14 12.90
C MET A 257 20.32 2.66 12.77
N LEU A 258 19.19 3.34 12.61
CA LEU A 258 19.13 4.79 12.44
C LEU A 258 18.95 5.50 13.79
N PRO A 259 19.73 6.56 14.09
CA PRO A 259 19.51 7.38 15.26
C PRO A 259 18.09 7.99 15.29
N PRO A 260 17.45 8.11 16.47
CA PRO A 260 16.16 8.79 16.59
C PRO A 260 16.21 10.22 16.04
N GLY A 261 15.23 10.59 15.21
CA GLY A 261 15.25 11.89 14.52
C GLY A 261 16.12 11.94 13.25
N THR A 262 16.51 10.79 12.70
CA THR A 262 17.08 10.70 11.34
C THR A 262 16.11 11.30 10.32
N LYS A 263 16.59 12.30 9.58
CA LYS A 263 15.88 12.96 8.47
C LYS A 263 16.55 12.70 7.13
N THR A 264 17.87 12.58 7.10
CA THR A 264 18.63 12.27 5.89
C THR A 264 19.41 10.98 6.05
N VAL A 265 19.54 10.21 4.96
CA VAL A 265 20.45 9.07 4.84
C VAL A 265 21.24 9.19 3.53
N ASP A 266 22.54 8.98 3.61
CA ASP A 266 23.46 9.07 2.48
C ASP A 266 24.19 7.75 2.24
N LEU A 267 24.16 7.27 1.00
CA LEU A 267 24.82 6.05 0.53
C LEU A 267 25.92 6.45 -0.46
N LYS A 268 27.19 6.26 -0.09
CA LYS A 268 28.36 6.78 -0.85
C LYS A 268 29.45 5.71 -0.98
N PRO A 269 29.78 5.20 -2.18
CA PRO A 269 30.92 4.30 -2.36
C PRO A 269 32.23 5.04 -2.08
N THR A 270 33.07 4.50 -1.20
CA THR A 270 34.33 5.14 -0.76
C THR A 270 35.59 4.47 -1.31
N GLY A 271 35.46 3.25 -1.85
CA GLY A 271 36.52 2.54 -2.56
C GLY A 271 35.96 1.42 -3.42
N GLY A 272 36.65 1.04 -4.50
CA GLY A 272 36.21 0.00 -5.44
C GLY A 272 34.91 0.34 -6.19
N SER A 273 34.22 -0.68 -6.71
CA SER A 273 32.90 -0.54 -7.33
C SER A 273 31.88 -1.38 -6.57
N VAL A 274 30.79 -0.78 -6.12
CA VAL A 274 29.66 -1.47 -5.50
C VAL A 274 28.49 -1.53 -6.49
N ARG A 275 27.61 -2.52 -6.32
CA ARG A 275 26.31 -2.56 -7.00
C ARG A 275 25.21 -2.60 -5.94
N LEU A 276 24.36 -1.57 -5.93
CA LEU A 276 23.17 -1.49 -5.08
C LEU A 276 21.92 -1.88 -5.89
N TYR A 277 20.84 -2.18 -5.18
CA TYR A 277 19.53 -2.51 -5.75
C TYR A 277 18.40 -1.64 -5.18
N GLY A 278 18.48 -1.31 -3.90
CA GLY A 278 17.47 -0.57 -3.17
C GLY A 278 17.61 -0.76 -1.67
N GLU A 279 16.81 -0.02 -0.93
CA GLU A 279 16.84 -0.02 0.52
C GLU A 279 15.44 0.01 1.11
N SER A 280 15.27 -0.64 2.27
CA SER A 280 13.99 -0.79 2.96
C SER A 280 14.05 -0.10 4.33
N PHE A 281 13.28 0.98 4.49
CA PHE A 281 13.15 1.67 5.78
C PHE A 281 12.03 1.08 6.65
N ARG A 282 12.30 0.94 7.95
CA ARG A 282 11.36 0.44 8.96
C ARG A 282 11.27 1.39 10.16
N THR A 283 10.09 1.50 10.76
CA THR A 283 9.85 2.23 12.04
C THR A 283 10.15 1.38 13.29
N GLY A 284 10.43 0.09 13.11
CA GLY A 284 10.50 -0.89 14.19
C GLY A 284 9.16 -1.19 14.86
N GLN A 285 8.06 -0.57 14.40
CA GLN A 285 6.73 -0.77 14.93
C GLN A 285 6.02 -1.95 14.25
N ARG A 286 5.02 -2.47 14.94
CA ARG A 286 4.05 -3.45 14.44
C ARG A 286 3.12 -2.79 13.42
N GLY A 287 2.86 -3.45 12.29
CA GLY A 287 1.95 -2.94 11.27
C GLY A 287 2.22 -3.45 9.86
N ILE A 288 1.80 -2.67 8.85
CA ILE A 288 1.99 -2.99 7.42
C ILE A 288 3.24 -2.32 6.86
N LEU A 289 3.99 -3.09 6.07
CA LEU A 289 5.03 -2.59 5.17
C LEU A 289 4.53 -2.81 3.74
N TYR A 290 4.44 -1.74 2.93
CA TYR A 290 3.82 -1.80 1.60
C TYR A 290 4.80 -1.33 0.52
N ASP A 291 5.44 -2.29 -0.13
CA ASP A 291 6.56 -2.06 -1.04
C ASP A 291 6.05 -1.79 -2.47
N SER A 292 6.37 -0.61 -2.99
CA SER A 292 5.96 -0.17 -4.34
C SER A 292 7.04 -0.54 -5.36
N LEU A 293 6.88 -1.69 -6.00
CA LEU A 293 7.86 -2.28 -6.91
C LEU A 293 7.51 -1.94 -8.35
N GLY A 294 7.45 -0.63 -8.62
CA GLY A 294 7.07 -0.04 -9.90
C GLY A 294 8.26 0.19 -10.83
N LEU A 295 8.11 -0.21 -12.09
CA LEU A 295 9.11 0.02 -13.13
C LEU A 295 8.45 0.66 -14.38
N ASN A 296 8.97 1.80 -14.85
CA ASN A 296 8.33 2.54 -15.91
C ASN A 296 8.43 1.79 -17.25
N GLY A 297 7.29 1.62 -17.94
CA GLY A 297 7.21 0.85 -19.18
C GLY A 297 7.34 -0.67 -18.99
N ALA A 298 7.30 -1.15 -17.73
CA ALA A 298 7.29 -2.57 -17.45
C ALA A 298 5.98 -3.24 -17.90
N SER A 299 6.10 -4.54 -18.09
CA SER A 299 5.02 -5.46 -18.38
C SER A 299 5.25 -6.74 -17.58
N THR A 300 4.27 -7.63 -17.58
CA THR A 300 4.33 -8.97 -16.97
C THR A 300 5.58 -9.77 -17.41
N SER A 301 6.15 -9.44 -18.57
CA SER A 301 7.42 -9.99 -19.07
C SER A 301 8.62 -9.78 -18.12
N VAL A 302 8.59 -8.74 -17.28
CA VAL A 302 9.62 -8.47 -16.27
C VAL A 302 9.65 -9.56 -15.20
N LEU A 303 8.48 -9.90 -14.63
CA LEU A 303 8.35 -11.00 -13.66
C LEU A 303 8.57 -12.37 -14.30
N SER A 304 8.15 -12.54 -15.56
CA SER A 304 8.33 -13.78 -16.31
C SER A 304 9.80 -14.06 -16.63
N ASN A 305 10.53 -13.08 -17.19
CA ASN A 305 11.81 -13.31 -17.88
C ASN A 305 12.90 -12.26 -17.58
N GLY A 306 12.60 -11.17 -16.86
CA GLY A 306 13.55 -10.06 -16.64
C GLY A 306 14.51 -10.28 -15.47
N PHE A 307 14.04 -10.91 -14.39
CA PHE A 307 14.84 -11.22 -13.20
C PHE A 307 15.63 -12.52 -13.33
N ASN A 308 16.89 -12.54 -12.85
CA ASN A 308 17.57 -13.80 -12.58
C ASN A 308 16.81 -14.66 -11.55
N ASN A 309 16.52 -15.92 -11.89
CA ASN A 309 15.59 -16.71 -11.09
C ASN A 309 16.07 -17.04 -9.67
N ALA A 310 17.33 -17.39 -9.48
CA ALA A 310 17.85 -17.72 -8.15
C ALA A 310 17.91 -16.49 -7.23
N ALA A 311 18.43 -15.36 -7.73
CA ALA A 311 18.59 -14.15 -6.93
C ALA A 311 17.24 -13.47 -6.60
N TRP A 312 16.27 -13.50 -7.52
CA TRP A 312 14.93 -12.96 -7.24
C TRP A 312 14.13 -13.86 -6.28
N ALA A 313 14.26 -15.19 -6.39
CA ALA A 313 13.68 -16.09 -5.40
C ALA A 313 14.24 -15.82 -3.98
N ALA A 314 15.55 -15.57 -3.87
CA ALA A 314 16.16 -15.16 -2.60
C ALA A 314 15.62 -13.81 -2.08
N ALA A 315 15.40 -12.82 -2.95
CA ALA A 315 14.82 -11.52 -2.57
C ALA A 315 13.37 -11.65 -2.05
N LEU A 316 12.55 -12.46 -2.72
CA LEU A 316 11.19 -12.78 -2.30
C LEU A 316 11.19 -13.52 -0.95
N GLN A 317 12.10 -14.49 -0.76
CA GLN A 317 12.19 -15.25 0.48
C GLN A 317 12.70 -14.41 1.66
N HIS A 318 13.65 -13.51 1.44
CA HIS A 318 14.17 -12.58 2.46
C HIS A 318 13.11 -11.59 2.96
N THR A 319 12.26 -11.09 2.06
CA THR A 319 11.18 -10.13 2.41
C THR A 319 9.97 -10.74 3.13
N GLN A 320 9.85 -12.08 3.12
CA GLN A 320 8.80 -12.87 3.79
C GLN A 320 7.35 -12.35 3.64
N PRO A 321 6.91 -11.96 2.41
CA PRO A 321 5.65 -11.27 2.22
C PRO A 321 4.43 -12.14 2.53
N LYS A 322 3.34 -11.47 2.94
CA LYS A 322 2.02 -12.10 3.17
C LYS A 322 1.08 -11.95 1.98
N LEU A 323 1.42 -11.09 1.01
CA LEU A 323 0.71 -10.93 -0.25
C LEU A 323 1.67 -10.43 -1.33
N VAL A 324 1.56 -10.98 -2.54
CA VAL A 324 2.19 -10.43 -3.76
C VAL A 324 1.10 -9.99 -4.73
N ILE A 325 1.13 -8.72 -5.13
CA ILE A 325 0.22 -8.13 -6.12
C ILE A 325 0.95 -8.02 -7.46
N ILE A 326 0.29 -8.45 -8.53
CA ILE A 326 0.76 -8.36 -9.92
C ILE A 326 -0.14 -7.36 -10.65
N ASN A 327 0.34 -6.15 -10.93
CA ASN A 327 -0.42 -5.09 -11.59
C ASN A 327 0.24 -4.62 -12.90
N TYR A 328 -0.07 -5.34 -13.98
CA TYR A 328 0.42 -5.07 -15.34
C TYR A 328 -0.71 -5.18 -16.35
N GLY A 329 -0.43 -4.86 -17.62
CA GLY A 329 -1.39 -4.86 -18.73
C GLY A 329 -1.42 -3.53 -19.49
N THR A 330 -1.08 -2.42 -18.83
CA THR A 330 -1.16 -1.08 -19.40
C THR A 330 -0.22 -0.89 -20.59
N ASN A 331 0.98 -1.48 -20.52
CA ASN A 331 1.96 -1.45 -21.59
C ASN A 331 1.66 -2.53 -22.65
N GLU A 332 1.30 -3.74 -22.21
CA GLU A 332 0.92 -4.87 -23.07
C GLU A 332 -0.25 -4.54 -24.01
N SER A 333 -1.19 -3.69 -23.58
CA SER A 333 -2.35 -3.29 -24.38
C SER A 333 -1.99 -2.58 -25.69
N GLY A 334 -0.78 -2.01 -25.80
CA GLY A 334 -0.26 -1.44 -27.04
C GLY A 334 0.03 -2.49 -28.14
N PHE A 335 0.03 -3.78 -27.80
CA PHE A 335 0.57 -4.84 -28.65
C PHE A 335 -0.43 -6.00 -28.80
N GLY A 336 -1.54 -5.79 -29.53
CA GLY A 336 -2.61 -6.79 -29.68
C GLY A 336 -2.14 -8.20 -30.08
N ALA A 337 -1.22 -8.32 -31.04
CA ALA A 337 -0.67 -9.62 -31.45
C ALA A 337 0.18 -10.33 -30.38
N TYR A 338 0.66 -9.61 -29.35
CA TYR A 338 1.29 -10.18 -28.16
C TYR A 338 0.23 -10.55 -27.11
N VAL A 339 -0.81 -9.72 -26.91
CA VAL A 339 -1.98 -10.03 -26.06
C VAL A 339 -2.62 -11.36 -26.47
N ASP A 340 -2.87 -11.55 -27.77
CA ASP A 340 -3.57 -12.73 -28.32
C ASP A 340 -2.74 -14.04 -28.30
N LYS A 341 -1.42 -13.98 -28.05
CA LYS A 341 -0.51 -15.12 -28.30
C LYS A 341 0.50 -15.40 -27.20
N GLN A 342 0.84 -14.41 -26.38
CA GLN A 342 2.02 -14.45 -25.51
C GLN A 342 1.74 -13.90 -24.10
N TYR A 343 0.72 -13.07 -23.92
CA TYR A 343 0.38 -12.50 -22.61
C TYR A 343 -0.01 -13.57 -21.58
N GLU A 344 -0.87 -14.51 -21.97
CA GLU A 344 -1.28 -15.65 -21.13
C GLU A 344 -0.10 -16.51 -20.62
N PRO A 345 0.78 -17.07 -21.47
CA PRO A 345 1.92 -17.85 -20.98
C PRO A 345 2.94 -16.98 -20.20
N THR A 346 3.05 -15.68 -20.49
CA THR A 346 3.88 -14.76 -19.71
C THR A 346 3.34 -14.59 -18.29
N LEU A 347 2.03 -14.37 -18.13
CA LEU A 347 1.37 -14.24 -16.83
C LEU A 347 1.42 -15.55 -16.04
N LEU A 348 1.16 -16.67 -16.70
CA LEU A 348 1.26 -18.01 -16.10
C LEU A 348 2.68 -18.27 -15.57
N HIS A 349 3.72 -17.99 -16.36
CA HIS A 349 5.10 -18.18 -15.94
C HIS A 349 5.50 -17.24 -14.78
N ALA A 350 5.08 -15.98 -14.81
CA ALA A 350 5.29 -15.05 -13.68
C ALA A 350 4.67 -15.57 -12.37
N ILE A 351 3.42 -16.06 -12.41
CA ILE A 351 2.75 -16.67 -11.24
C ILE A 351 3.50 -17.93 -10.77
N GLN A 352 3.93 -18.80 -11.70
CA GLN A 352 4.68 -20.01 -11.38
C GLN A 352 6.02 -19.70 -10.69
N ARG A 353 6.77 -18.70 -11.18
CA ARG A 353 8.03 -18.26 -10.57
C ARG A 353 7.81 -17.74 -9.14
N ILE A 354 6.78 -16.93 -8.91
CA ILE A 354 6.43 -16.45 -7.56
C ILE A 354 6.04 -17.62 -6.65
N ARG A 355 5.18 -18.55 -7.12
CA ARG A 355 4.79 -19.72 -6.31
C ARG A 355 5.94 -20.68 -6.00
N ALA A 356 6.94 -20.78 -6.88
CA ALA A 356 8.14 -21.58 -6.63
C ALA A 356 9.08 -20.93 -5.60
N ALA A 357 9.20 -19.60 -5.61
CA ALA A 357 9.95 -18.85 -4.59
C ALA A 357 9.22 -18.80 -3.23
N LEU A 358 7.88 -18.67 -3.26
CA LEU A 358 7.02 -18.43 -2.11
C LEU A 358 5.84 -19.43 -2.04
N PRO A 359 6.09 -20.70 -1.65
CA PRO A 359 5.02 -21.68 -1.47
C PRO A 359 3.99 -21.21 -0.45
N GLY A 360 2.70 -21.23 -0.82
CA GLY A 360 1.59 -20.88 0.06
C GLY A 360 1.32 -19.38 0.26
N VAL A 361 2.16 -18.48 -0.24
CA VAL A 361 1.88 -17.04 -0.16
C VAL A 361 0.74 -16.67 -1.13
N PRO A 362 -0.28 -15.92 -0.68
CA PRO A 362 -1.34 -15.40 -1.55
C PRO A 362 -0.81 -14.51 -2.68
N ILE A 363 -1.43 -14.65 -3.86
CA ILE A 363 -1.18 -13.82 -5.04
C ILE A 363 -2.49 -13.17 -5.45
N LEU A 364 -2.44 -11.87 -5.75
CA LEU A 364 -3.55 -11.08 -6.27
C LEU A 364 -3.17 -10.49 -7.63
N VAL A 365 -3.90 -10.86 -8.68
CA VAL A 365 -3.76 -10.24 -10.00
C VAL A 365 -4.65 -9.01 -10.04
N MET A 366 -4.04 -7.84 -10.20
CA MET A 366 -4.75 -6.55 -10.26
C MET A 366 -4.73 -6.06 -11.70
N ALA A 367 -5.92 -5.86 -12.29
CA ALA A 367 -6.06 -5.44 -13.68
C ALA A 367 -5.45 -4.05 -13.93
N PRO A 368 -5.05 -3.73 -15.17
CA PRO A 368 -4.63 -2.37 -15.52
C PRO A 368 -5.80 -1.39 -15.38
N MET A 369 -5.48 -0.10 -15.36
CA MET A 369 -6.46 0.95 -15.60
C MET A 369 -7.03 0.87 -17.03
N ASP A 370 -8.13 1.58 -17.29
CA ASP A 370 -8.52 1.92 -18.66
C ASP A 370 -7.39 2.73 -19.35
N ARG A 371 -7.24 2.54 -20.67
CA ARG A 371 -6.26 3.23 -21.50
C ARG A 371 -6.94 3.80 -22.72
N GLY A 372 -6.79 5.11 -22.94
CA GLY A 372 -7.42 5.82 -24.05
C GLY A 372 -6.59 5.80 -25.32
N GLN A 373 -7.25 5.57 -26.45
CA GLN A 373 -6.76 5.85 -27.80
C GLN A 373 -7.57 7.02 -28.38
N ARG A 374 -6.89 7.99 -29.03
CA ARG A 374 -7.61 9.01 -29.83
C ARG A 374 -8.06 8.38 -31.16
N SER A 375 -9.34 8.48 -31.47
CA SER A 375 -9.96 7.97 -32.70
C SER A 375 -10.56 9.09 -33.56
N GLY A 376 -9.97 10.28 -33.49
CA GLY A 376 -10.38 11.48 -34.20
C GLY A 376 -9.72 12.72 -33.59
N VAL A 377 -10.34 13.89 -33.78
CA VAL A 377 -9.91 15.15 -33.14
C VAL A 377 -10.27 15.13 -31.65
N ASP A 378 -11.54 14.91 -31.33
CA ASP A 378 -12.10 15.00 -29.97
C ASP A 378 -12.54 13.65 -29.38
N GLU A 379 -12.49 12.56 -30.16
CA GLU A 379 -12.96 11.24 -29.72
C GLU A 379 -11.85 10.43 -29.05
N ILE A 380 -12.15 9.92 -27.85
CA ILE A 380 -11.30 9.02 -27.07
C ILE A 380 -12.07 7.73 -26.80
N LYS A 381 -11.47 6.58 -27.15
CA LYS A 381 -12.00 5.23 -26.91
C LYS A 381 -11.05 4.42 -26.03
N THR A 382 -11.58 3.44 -25.33
CA THR A 382 -10.77 2.40 -24.66
C THR A 382 -10.01 1.57 -25.71
N TYR A 383 -8.76 1.21 -25.41
CA TYR A 383 -8.00 0.24 -26.20
C TYR A 383 -8.72 -1.13 -26.21
N ASP A 384 -9.00 -1.69 -27.39
CA ASP A 384 -9.74 -2.96 -27.58
C ASP A 384 -9.03 -4.19 -26.98
N THR A 385 -7.74 -4.05 -26.69
CA THR A 385 -6.90 -5.01 -25.96
C THR A 385 -7.13 -5.01 -24.45
N ILE A 386 -7.62 -3.92 -23.84
CA ILE A 386 -7.81 -3.83 -22.38
C ILE A 386 -8.85 -4.86 -21.89
N PRO A 387 -10.08 -4.95 -22.46
CA PRO A 387 -11.02 -6.02 -22.11
C PRO A 387 -10.48 -7.43 -22.35
N ARG A 388 -9.62 -7.62 -23.36
CA ARG A 388 -8.98 -8.92 -23.66
C ARG A 388 -7.94 -9.32 -22.61
N ILE A 389 -7.11 -8.36 -22.18
CA ILE A 389 -6.16 -8.54 -21.06
C ILE A 389 -6.91 -8.90 -19.78
N ILE A 390 -7.97 -8.17 -19.44
CA ILE A 390 -8.80 -8.40 -18.25
C ILE A 390 -9.42 -9.80 -18.26
N ALA A 391 -9.94 -10.25 -19.40
CA ALA A 391 -10.49 -11.60 -19.56
C ALA A 391 -9.42 -12.69 -19.35
N ILE A 392 -8.20 -12.50 -19.86
CA ILE A 392 -7.07 -13.41 -19.63
C ILE A 392 -6.66 -13.40 -18.14
N GLN A 393 -6.48 -12.23 -17.54
CA GLN A 393 -6.09 -12.09 -16.12
C GLN A 393 -7.10 -12.75 -15.19
N ARG A 394 -8.39 -12.48 -15.37
CA ARG A 394 -9.49 -13.03 -14.57
C ARG A 394 -9.54 -14.55 -14.64
N ARG A 395 -9.35 -15.12 -15.84
CA ARG A 395 -9.31 -16.57 -16.04
C ARG A 395 -8.04 -17.18 -15.43
N ILE A 396 -6.86 -16.64 -15.71
CA ILE A 396 -5.59 -17.18 -15.21
C ILE A 396 -5.49 -17.06 -13.69
N ALA A 397 -6.03 -16.01 -13.07
CA ALA A 397 -6.14 -15.92 -11.62
C ALA A 397 -6.98 -17.07 -11.04
N ALA A 398 -8.17 -17.32 -11.60
CA ALA A 398 -9.01 -18.46 -11.20
C ALA A 398 -8.32 -19.82 -11.41
N GLU A 399 -7.78 -20.08 -12.62
CA GLU A 399 -7.07 -21.31 -12.94
C GLU A 399 -5.91 -21.57 -11.96
N GLN A 400 -5.08 -20.55 -11.70
CA GLN A 400 -3.90 -20.62 -10.83
C GLN A 400 -4.20 -20.39 -9.35
N ASN A 401 -5.48 -20.32 -8.95
CA ASN A 401 -5.96 -20.17 -7.57
C ASN A 401 -5.38 -18.93 -6.86
N CYS A 402 -5.46 -17.79 -7.54
CA CYS A 402 -5.12 -16.44 -7.11
C CYS A 402 -6.41 -15.59 -7.01
N ALA A 403 -6.40 -14.54 -6.19
CA ALA A 403 -7.46 -13.54 -6.19
C ALA A 403 -7.31 -12.60 -7.40
N PHE A 404 -8.38 -11.88 -7.75
CA PHE A 404 -8.41 -10.94 -8.86
C PHE A 404 -9.14 -9.63 -8.50
N PHE A 405 -8.61 -8.49 -8.94
CA PHE A 405 -9.29 -7.19 -8.87
C PHE A 405 -9.38 -6.53 -10.25
N ASP A 406 -10.60 -6.28 -10.72
CA ASP A 406 -10.91 -5.62 -11.99
C ASP A 406 -10.89 -4.09 -11.83
N THR A 407 -9.69 -3.51 -11.75
CA THR A 407 -9.43 -2.08 -11.66
C THR A 407 -10.18 -1.28 -12.75
N PHE A 408 -10.13 -1.76 -14.00
CA PHE A 408 -10.83 -1.16 -15.14
C PHE A 408 -12.34 -1.05 -14.90
N SER A 409 -13.00 -2.16 -14.57
CA SER A 409 -14.44 -2.15 -14.33
C SER A 409 -14.81 -1.36 -13.05
N ALA A 410 -13.95 -1.38 -12.03
CA ALA A 410 -14.14 -0.61 -10.79
C ALA A 410 -14.07 0.92 -11.01
N MET A 411 -13.26 1.38 -11.98
CA MET A 411 -13.19 2.79 -12.37
C MET A 411 -14.36 3.24 -13.26
N GLY A 412 -15.21 2.32 -13.72
CA GLY A 412 -16.34 2.59 -14.63
C GLY A 412 -16.25 1.91 -16.01
N GLY A 413 -15.23 1.09 -16.27
CA GLY A 413 -15.12 0.29 -17.49
C GLY A 413 -14.90 1.12 -18.77
N ASP A 414 -15.60 0.75 -19.85
CA ASP A 414 -15.39 1.32 -21.19
C ASP A 414 -15.57 2.85 -21.23
N GLY A 415 -14.67 3.52 -21.95
CA GLY A 415 -14.67 4.97 -22.14
C GLY A 415 -14.31 5.78 -20.88
N THR A 416 -13.83 5.15 -19.80
CA THR A 416 -13.46 5.84 -18.56
C THR A 416 -12.39 6.89 -18.80
N MET A 417 -11.37 6.62 -19.62
CA MET A 417 -10.32 7.58 -19.97
C MET A 417 -10.86 8.80 -20.73
N SER A 418 -11.93 8.65 -21.51
CA SER A 418 -12.62 9.78 -22.13
C SER A 418 -13.28 10.67 -21.08
N ARG A 419 -14.01 10.06 -20.12
CA ARG A 419 -14.63 10.77 -18.98
C ARG A 419 -13.58 11.43 -18.08
N TRP A 420 -12.48 10.74 -17.79
CA TRP A 420 -11.39 11.20 -16.93
C TRP A 420 -10.54 12.32 -17.57
N TYR A 421 -10.45 12.37 -18.90
CA TYR A 421 -9.72 13.42 -19.64
C TYR A 421 -10.58 14.66 -19.94
N THR A 422 -11.90 14.50 -20.07
CA THR A 422 -12.85 15.61 -20.28
C THR A 422 -13.38 16.21 -18.96
N GLY A 423 -13.30 15.45 -17.86
CA GLY A 423 -13.61 15.89 -16.50
C GLY A 423 -12.75 17.06 -16.01
N HIS A 424 -13.29 17.79 -15.02
CA HIS A 424 -12.68 18.99 -14.43
C HIS A 424 -12.77 18.93 -12.89
N PRO A 425 -11.67 18.62 -12.17
CA PRO A 425 -10.31 18.40 -12.66
C PRO A 425 -10.16 17.12 -13.50
N ARG A 426 -9.10 17.08 -14.31
CA ARG A 426 -8.72 15.86 -15.04
C ARG A 426 -8.19 14.80 -14.09
N LEU A 427 -8.59 13.55 -14.33
CA LEU A 427 -8.16 12.38 -13.57
C LEU A 427 -7.09 11.55 -14.32
N VAL A 428 -6.86 11.85 -15.61
CA VAL A 428 -5.77 11.28 -16.45
C VAL A 428 -4.98 12.39 -17.14
N ALA A 429 -3.69 12.13 -17.38
CA ALA A 429 -2.78 12.98 -18.13
C ALA A 429 -3.11 13.05 -19.63
N GLY A 430 -2.42 13.95 -20.35
CA GLY A 430 -2.63 14.21 -21.78
C GLY A 430 -2.23 13.07 -22.73
N ASP A 431 -1.61 12.03 -22.20
CA ASP A 431 -1.25 10.78 -22.90
C ASP A 431 -2.37 9.71 -22.88
N LEU A 432 -3.41 9.92 -22.06
CA LEU A 432 -4.54 8.99 -21.87
C LEU A 432 -4.13 7.63 -21.28
N ILE A 433 -3.01 7.59 -20.56
CA ILE A 433 -2.42 6.40 -19.92
C ILE A 433 -2.26 6.64 -18.41
N HIS A 434 -1.62 7.75 -18.02
CA HIS A 434 -1.20 7.94 -16.62
C HIS A 434 -2.24 8.71 -15.80
N PRO A 435 -2.60 8.25 -14.59
CA PRO A 435 -3.48 9.02 -13.71
C PRO A 435 -2.84 10.35 -13.29
N THR A 436 -3.65 11.38 -13.06
CA THR A 436 -3.24 12.49 -12.19
C THR A 436 -3.23 12.02 -10.73
N PRO A 437 -2.59 12.72 -9.78
CA PRO A 437 -2.64 12.32 -8.37
C PRO A 437 -4.07 12.11 -7.84
N GLN A 438 -5.03 12.92 -8.31
CA GLN A 438 -6.45 12.78 -7.96
C GLN A 438 -7.07 11.51 -8.55
N GLY A 439 -6.73 11.15 -9.80
CA GLY A 439 -7.18 9.89 -10.40
C GLY A 439 -6.55 8.67 -9.73
N ALA A 440 -5.28 8.75 -9.35
CA ALA A 440 -4.57 7.67 -8.67
C ALA A 440 -5.16 7.40 -7.27
N ALA A 441 -5.45 8.46 -6.51
CA ALA A 441 -6.14 8.37 -5.23
C ALA A 441 -7.53 7.70 -5.36
N ILE A 442 -8.27 7.96 -6.45
CA ILE A 442 -9.54 7.26 -6.73
C ILE A 442 -9.32 5.76 -6.96
N VAL A 443 -8.32 5.36 -7.76
CA VAL A 443 -7.99 3.93 -7.96
C VAL A 443 -7.59 3.25 -6.64
N ALA A 444 -6.77 3.92 -5.83
CA ALA A 444 -6.34 3.43 -4.52
C ALA A 444 -7.52 3.25 -3.55
N ASN A 445 -8.46 4.21 -3.51
CA ASN A 445 -9.65 4.11 -2.67
C ASN A 445 -10.60 3.00 -3.14
N LEU A 446 -10.79 2.82 -4.46
CA LEU A 446 -11.57 1.70 -5.02
C LEU A 446 -10.97 0.34 -4.62
N PHE A 447 -9.64 0.22 -4.72
CA PHE A 447 -8.92 -1.00 -4.35
C PHE A 447 -9.00 -1.29 -2.84
N VAL A 448 -8.67 -0.33 -1.97
CA VAL A 448 -8.67 -0.52 -0.51
C VAL A 448 -10.07 -0.76 0.03
N LYS A 449 -11.11 -0.12 -0.55
CA LYS A 449 -12.51 -0.38 -0.23
C LYS A 449 -12.87 -1.85 -0.46
N ASP A 450 -12.63 -2.36 -1.66
CA ASP A 450 -13.04 -3.73 -2.00
C ASP A 450 -12.15 -4.79 -1.32
N LEU A 451 -10.86 -4.49 -1.09
CA LEU A 451 -9.98 -5.30 -0.24
C LEU A 451 -10.47 -5.31 1.23
N SER A 452 -11.01 -4.21 1.73
CA SER A 452 -11.64 -4.16 3.06
C SER A 452 -12.94 -4.97 3.11
N LEU A 453 -13.76 -4.94 2.06
CA LEU A 453 -14.94 -5.83 1.96
C LEU A 453 -14.54 -7.32 1.92
N ALA A 454 -13.40 -7.64 1.31
CA ALA A 454 -12.84 -9.00 1.32
C ALA A 454 -12.35 -9.42 2.72
N TYR A 455 -11.70 -8.50 3.44
CA TYR A 455 -11.26 -8.70 4.82
C TYR A 455 -12.45 -8.84 5.80
N ASP A 456 -13.45 -7.96 5.70
CA ASP A 456 -14.66 -8.02 6.53
C ASP A 456 -15.46 -9.32 6.24
N ARG A 457 -15.42 -9.86 5.01
CA ARG A 457 -15.95 -11.19 4.66
C ARG A 457 -15.16 -12.31 5.34
N TYR A 458 -13.83 -12.23 5.42
CA TYR A 458 -13.00 -13.17 6.16
C TYR A 458 -13.32 -13.15 7.66
N LEU A 459 -13.43 -11.97 8.28
CA LEU A 459 -13.82 -11.85 9.69
C LEU A 459 -15.19 -12.46 9.98
N GLY A 460 -16.15 -12.31 9.05
CA GLY A 460 -17.47 -12.96 9.15
C GLY A 460 -17.43 -14.48 8.99
N HIS A 461 -16.43 -15.04 8.29
CA HIS A 461 -16.19 -16.48 8.17
C HIS A 461 -15.53 -17.05 9.44
N ASP A 462 -14.44 -16.43 9.90
CA ASP A 462 -13.67 -16.87 11.06
C ASP A 462 -14.50 -16.83 12.36
N ALA A 463 -15.32 -15.78 12.53
CA ALA A 463 -16.26 -15.67 13.64
C ALA A 463 -17.35 -16.76 13.62
N ALA A 464 -17.68 -17.34 12.45
CA ALA A 464 -18.63 -18.45 12.35
C ALA A 464 -17.97 -19.81 12.64
N VAL A 465 -16.71 -20.00 12.20
CA VAL A 465 -15.90 -21.19 12.52
C VAL A 465 -15.61 -21.27 14.03
N SER A 466 -15.43 -20.13 14.69
CA SER A 466 -15.13 -20.01 16.12
C SER A 466 -16.27 -20.40 17.08
N VAL A 467 -17.49 -20.70 16.59
CA VAL A 467 -18.65 -21.00 17.44
C VAL A 467 -19.01 -22.50 17.44
N GLN A 468 -18.23 -23.30 18.18
CA GLN A 468 -18.69 -24.58 18.72
C GLN A 468 -18.27 -24.79 20.17
N VAL A 469 -19.19 -24.49 21.09
CA VAL A 469 -19.17 -25.03 22.47
C VAL A 469 -20.49 -25.79 22.67
N PRO A 470 -20.51 -27.13 22.63
CA PRO A 470 -21.70 -27.91 22.92
C PRO A 470 -21.94 -27.95 24.44
N THR A 471 -22.74 -27.02 24.95
CA THR A 471 -23.21 -27.05 26.34
C THR A 471 -24.23 -28.19 26.54
N GLN A 472 -23.89 -29.16 27.37
CA GLN A 472 -24.81 -30.24 27.74
C GLN A 472 -26.00 -29.73 28.57
N PRO A 473 -27.20 -30.34 28.44
CA PRO A 473 -28.31 -30.08 29.34
C PRO A 473 -28.10 -30.77 30.71
N SER A 474 -28.13 -29.99 31.79
CA SER A 474 -28.21 -30.45 33.19
C SER A 474 -28.92 -29.36 34.03
N THR A 475 -29.49 -29.62 35.21
CA THR A 475 -29.54 -30.84 36.05
C THR A 475 -30.90 -30.91 36.78
N PRO A 476 -31.27 -32.06 37.37
CA PRO A 476 -31.42 -32.09 38.85
C PRO A 476 -31.10 -33.47 39.48
N PRO A 477 -31.08 -33.64 40.84
CA PRO A 477 -30.97 -32.68 41.94
C PRO A 477 -29.71 -32.94 42.82
N ALA A 478 -29.60 -32.30 44.00
CA ALA A 478 -28.43 -32.42 44.90
C ALA A 478 -28.78 -32.88 46.35
N PRO A 479 -27.85 -33.54 47.09
CA PRO A 479 -27.99 -33.88 48.51
C PRO A 479 -27.40 -32.82 49.47
N LYS A 480 -27.83 -32.85 50.75
CA LYS A 480 -27.46 -31.89 51.82
C LYS A 480 -26.33 -32.38 52.74
N PRO A 481 -25.58 -31.44 53.35
CA PRO A 481 -25.27 -31.50 54.80
C PRO A 481 -26.06 -30.49 55.67
N ALA A 482 -25.83 -30.48 56.99
CA ALA A 482 -26.65 -29.81 58.02
C ALA A 482 -25.86 -28.77 58.89
N PRO A 483 -26.53 -27.91 59.69
CA PRO A 483 -25.95 -26.68 60.28
C PRO A 483 -25.52 -26.80 61.77
N PRO A 484 -24.93 -25.72 62.35
CA PRO A 484 -25.58 -25.07 63.51
C PRO A 484 -25.48 -23.52 63.54
N THR A 485 -26.06 -22.86 64.56
CA THR A 485 -26.22 -21.38 64.66
C THR A 485 -26.25 -20.86 66.13
N GLN A 486 -25.99 -19.56 66.35
CA GLN A 486 -26.18 -18.72 67.58
C GLN A 486 -25.07 -18.81 68.68
N ALA A 487 -24.78 -17.81 69.54
CA ALA A 487 -25.36 -16.46 69.81
C ALA A 487 -24.30 -15.39 70.26
N ALA A 488 -24.73 -14.15 70.58
CA ALA A 488 -23.88 -12.94 70.86
C ALA A 488 -23.69 -12.59 72.38
N PRO A 489 -22.95 -11.52 72.77
CA PRO A 489 -23.35 -10.07 72.74
C PRO A 489 -22.21 -9.15 72.17
N SER A 490 -21.92 -7.84 72.46
CA SER A 490 -22.35 -6.81 73.46
C SER A 490 -22.20 -5.33 72.97
N LYS A 491 -21.69 -4.38 73.80
CA LYS A 491 -21.63 -2.87 73.67
C LYS A 491 -20.48 -2.28 74.54
N PRO A 492 -19.89 -1.05 74.34
CA PRO A 492 -20.54 0.30 74.37
C PRO A 492 -20.04 1.31 73.28
N SER A 493 -20.10 2.65 73.50
CA SER A 493 -20.08 3.70 72.43
C SER A 493 -19.34 5.03 72.82
N PRO A 494 -19.49 6.23 72.14
CA PRO A 494 -18.38 7.08 71.64
C PRO A 494 -18.15 8.42 72.42
N PRO A 495 -17.20 9.34 72.07
CA PRO A 495 -17.33 10.36 70.98
C PRO A 495 -15.94 10.83 70.42
N PRO A 496 -15.68 12.05 69.87
CA PRO A 496 -16.51 13.09 69.20
C PRO A 496 -16.00 13.48 67.78
N LEU A 497 -16.57 14.54 67.17
CA LEU A 497 -16.13 15.19 65.91
C LEU A 497 -15.34 16.49 66.17
N THR A 498 -14.47 16.89 65.21
CA THR A 498 -13.83 18.23 65.16
C THR A 498 -13.78 18.77 63.72
N VAL A 499 -13.67 20.08 63.54
CA VAL A 499 -14.14 20.80 62.33
C VAL A 499 -13.22 21.99 61.94
N ILE A 500 -12.99 22.20 60.63
CA ILE A 500 -12.43 23.44 60.00
C ILE A 500 -10.91 23.70 60.26
N PRO A 501 -10.13 24.41 59.40
CA PRO A 501 -10.53 25.40 58.38
C PRO A 501 -10.03 25.22 56.92
N LYS A 502 -10.64 26.01 56.02
CA LYS A 502 -10.06 26.48 54.76
C LYS A 502 -9.37 27.84 54.94
N PRO A 503 -8.16 28.06 54.39
CA PRO A 503 -7.75 29.36 53.87
C PRO A 503 -8.35 29.64 52.48
N LYS A 504 -8.24 30.89 52.00
CA LYS A 504 -8.91 31.39 50.78
C LYS A 504 -7.91 32.19 49.89
N PRO A 505 -8.29 33.02 48.90
CA PRO A 505 -7.71 32.93 47.56
C PRO A 505 -6.73 34.07 47.19
N SER A 506 -6.03 33.91 46.07
CA SER A 506 -5.52 35.01 45.23
C SER A 506 -5.18 34.48 43.83
N ALA A 507 -5.21 35.24 42.72
CA ALA A 507 -6.21 36.17 42.15
C ALA A 507 -5.63 36.74 40.83
N ALA A 508 -6.49 37.31 39.97
CA ALA A 508 -6.19 38.10 38.77
C ALA A 508 -5.51 37.37 37.57
N GLY A 509 -5.89 37.77 36.35
CA GLY A 509 -5.29 37.26 35.11
C GLY A 509 -6.21 37.24 33.86
N ASP A 510 -7.05 38.26 33.66
CA ASP A 510 -7.92 38.35 32.47
C ASP A 510 -7.16 38.81 31.20
N PRO A 511 -7.69 38.55 29.98
CA PRO A 511 -6.87 38.42 28.77
C PRO A 511 -6.60 39.71 27.97
N VAL A 512 -5.53 39.67 27.17
CA VAL A 512 -5.13 40.71 26.20
C VAL A 512 -4.78 40.01 24.86
N PRO A 513 -5.15 40.55 23.68
CA PRO A 513 -5.28 39.74 22.46
C PRO A 513 -4.02 39.61 21.60
N SER A 514 -3.99 38.58 20.77
CA SER A 514 -2.99 38.34 19.72
C SER A 514 -3.09 39.36 18.57
N THR A 515 -2.00 40.03 18.25
CA THR A 515 -1.85 40.87 17.04
C THR A 515 -1.70 40.03 15.76
N PRO A 516 -2.05 40.57 14.57
CA PRO A 516 -1.96 39.83 13.32
C PRO A 516 -0.51 39.71 12.80
N ALA A 517 -0.18 38.58 12.18
CA ALA A 517 1.04 38.44 11.37
C ALA A 517 0.81 39.00 9.94
N PRO A 518 1.80 39.65 9.32
CA PRO A 518 1.66 40.29 8.01
C PRO A 518 1.84 39.33 6.82
N THR A 519 1.21 39.67 5.70
CA THR A 519 1.28 38.91 4.43
C THR A 519 2.48 39.34 3.55
N PRO A 520 3.27 38.41 2.98
CA PRO A 520 4.08 38.63 1.78
C PRO A 520 3.19 38.54 0.50
N PRO A 521 3.67 38.76 -0.76
CA PRO A 521 5.04 38.88 -1.29
C PRO A 521 5.22 40.28 -2.01
N SER A 522 6.12 40.60 -2.97
CA SER A 522 6.84 39.88 -4.04
C SER A 522 8.16 40.54 -4.47
N PRO A 523 9.04 39.82 -5.20
CA PRO A 523 10.36 40.33 -5.64
C PRO A 523 10.35 41.03 -7.02
N GLU A 524 11.38 41.83 -7.27
CA GLU A 524 11.71 42.42 -8.58
C GLU A 524 13.23 42.27 -8.89
N PRO A 525 13.69 42.47 -10.15
CA PRO A 525 14.52 41.45 -10.79
C PRO A 525 16.02 41.74 -10.92
N VAL A 526 16.79 40.68 -11.19
CA VAL A 526 18.24 40.71 -11.50
C VAL A 526 18.45 40.59 -13.02
N PRO A 527 19.43 41.30 -13.63
CA PRO A 527 19.52 41.40 -15.11
C PRO A 527 20.05 40.15 -15.83
N THR A 528 19.68 40.05 -17.11
CA THR A 528 20.17 39.06 -18.08
C THR A 528 21.60 39.33 -18.56
N THR A 529 22.37 38.26 -18.78
CA THR A 529 23.68 38.29 -19.48
C THR A 529 23.65 37.40 -20.73
N GLU A 530 24.17 37.91 -21.84
CA GLU A 530 24.19 37.23 -23.15
C GLU A 530 25.26 36.11 -23.26
N PRO A 531 25.09 35.14 -24.19
CA PRO A 531 26.03 34.02 -24.38
C PRO A 531 27.34 34.44 -25.07
N LYS A 532 28.40 33.66 -24.83
CA LYS A 532 29.74 33.85 -25.41
C LYS A 532 30.07 32.69 -26.37
N PRO A 533 30.63 32.95 -27.57
CA PRO A 533 30.80 31.93 -28.62
C PRO A 533 31.97 30.96 -28.39
N ASP A 534 31.91 29.82 -29.10
CA ASP A 534 32.88 28.72 -29.06
C ASP A 534 34.27 29.05 -29.66
N PRO A 535 35.34 28.37 -29.19
CA PRO A 535 36.67 28.45 -29.80
C PRO A 535 36.78 27.60 -31.09
N PRO A 536 37.68 27.97 -32.04
CA PRO A 536 37.79 27.32 -33.34
C PRO A 536 38.51 25.97 -33.31
N ASN A 537 38.14 25.11 -34.26
CA ASN A 537 38.74 23.81 -34.53
C ASN A 537 40.22 23.94 -35.02
N GLN A 538 41.06 22.93 -34.76
CA GLN A 538 42.41 22.83 -35.34
C GLN A 538 42.67 21.44 -35.93
N SER A 539 43.01 21.44 -37.23
CA SER A 539 43.57 20.32 -38.02
C SER A 539 42.73 19.04 -38.08
#